data_AF-A0A838N0L1-F1
#
_entry.id   AF-A0A838N0L1-F1
#
_cell.length_a   1.000
_cell.length_b   1.000
_cell.length_c   1.000
_cell.angle_alpha   90.00
_cell.angle_beta   90.00
_cell.angle_gamma   90.00
#
_symmetry.space_group_name_H-M   'P 1'
#
loop_
_entity.id
_entity.type
_entity.pdbx_description
1 polymer ?
#
loop_
_entity_poly.entity_id
_entity_poly.type
_entity_poly.pdbx_seq_one_letter_code
_entity_poly.pdbx_strand_id
1 'polypeptide(L)'
;MVKGDDYNGGAQMTFYNSATAGTGTTFSVTGGFGVYALGGTVWFGNSSCADHGTFETFRGDDSENGEVVFTDNATAGNGTFTNNGGEYRSDGRSQNGGETVFAFSATAGDGTFTNHGGAASGALGGRIYFLGSGKAGIAATAGNGFFTNNGGTVSGAKGGSVNFVANGADPTAADGTFINNAGTVSGAGGGGTLFSSHDAGNATLIANGGPGDGGFIHFTARAVVGTARVKVFGNGNLDLSRGGNNQPVTDTIGSIEGDGLVFLGNNNLAVGRNNLSTAFTGKIQDGGVYGGGMGGSLTKIGTGKLVLSHENFYSGSTTIKRGRLVVNNASGSGTGTGPVFVNGGALGGIGTIAGAVVVGNGSGSRALLVPGANATQPGKLSMQSGLTFNSDATYKIQITVPQVPRTRFSRTG
;
A
#
# COMPACT_ATOMS: atom_id res chain seq x y z
N MET A 1 24.63 -25.50 0.51
CA MET A 1 24.94 -24.43 -0.46
C MET A 1 24.54 -24.92 -1.84
N VAL A 2 23.68 -24.19 -2.52
CA VAL A 2 23.24 -24.46 -3.90
C VAL A 2 23.92 -23.41 -4.77
N LYS A 3 24.99 -23.82 -5.48
CA LYS A 3 25.88 -22.90 -6.18
C LYS A 3 25.44 -22.68 -7.63
N GLY A 4 25.42 -21.42 -8.06
CA GLY A 4 25.55 -21.09 -9.48
C GLY A 4 26.90 -21.54 -10.03
N ASP A 5 27.01 -21.65 -11.34
CA ASP A 5 28.19 -22.19 -12.01
C ASP A 5 28.64 -21.31 -13.19
N ASP A 6 29.93 -21.35 -13.50
CA ASP A 6 30.51 -20.45 -14.52
C ASP A 6 30.26 -20.95 -15.95
N TYR A 7 29.96 -22.25 -16.13
CA TYR A 7 29.69 -22.89 -17.43
C TYR A 7 28.89 -24.21 -17.27
N ASN A 8 27.67 -24.27 -17.83
CA ASN A 8 26.79 -25.45 -17.98
C ASN A 8 26.11 -26.03 -16.70
N GLY A 9 25.10 -25.31 -16.20
CA GLY A 9 24.06 -25.86 -15.33
C GLY A 9 24.22 -25.50 -13.85
N GLY A 10 23.59 -24.39 -13.45
CA GLY A 10 23.53 -23.97 -12.05
C GLY A 10 22.93 -25.09 -11.18
N ALA A 11 23.45 -25.29 -9.97
CA ALA A 11 22.98 -26.37 -9.12
C ALA A 11 21.48 -26.17 -8.82
N GLN A 12 20.68 -27.22 -9.07
CA GLN A 12 19.26 -27.21 -8.73
C GLN A 12 18.98 -28.23 -7.62
N MET A 13 18.28 -27.79 -6.59
CA MET A 13 17.69 -28.65 -5.57
C MET A 13 16.17 -28.61 -5.69
N THR A 14 15.51 -29.76 -5.70
CA THR A 14 14.06 -29.85 -5.90
C THR A 14 13.37 -30.58 -4.75
N PHE A 15 12.38 -29.94 -4.16
CA PHE A 15 11.36 -30.53 -3.31
C PHE A 15 10.09 -30.71 -4.13
N TYR A 16 9.52 -31.90 -4.11
CA TYR A 16 8.37 -32.24 -4.95
C TYR A 16 7.35 -33.09 -4.20
N ASN A 17 6.11 -33.14 -4.72
CA ASN A 17 4.98 -33.78 -4.06
C ASN A 17 4.75 -33.21 -2.65
N SER A 18 4.85 -34.01 -1.59
CA SER A 18 4.65 -33.61 -0.21
C SER A 18 5.98 -33.41 0.56
N ALA A 19 7.09 -33.22 -0.15
CA ALA A 19 8.40 -33.04 0.49
C ALA A 19 8.47 -31.74 1.29
N THR A 20 9.23 -31.76 2.38
CA THR A 20 9.44 -30.59 3.24
C THR A 20 10.93 -30.32 3.45
N ALA A 21 11.34 -29.05 3.46
CA ALA A 21 12.71 -28.69 3.84
C ALA A 21 12.98 -28.96 5.34
N GLY A 22 11.96 -28.75 6.20
CA GLY A 22 12.01 -29.05 7.62
C GLY A 22 12.65 -27.94 8.47
N THR A 23 12.76 -28.19 9.77
CA THR A 23 13.31 -27.23 10.74
C THR A 23 14.83 -27.28 10.81
N GLY A 24 15.49 -26.11 10.93
CA GLY A 24 16.93 -26.03 11.16
C GLY A 24 17.80 -26.27 9.92
N THR A 25 17.20 -26.33 8.73
CA THR A 25 17.92 -26.39 7.46
C THR A 25 18.17 -24.99 6.91
N THR A 26 19.41 -24.70 6.54
CA THR A 26 19.79 -23.43 5.90
C THR A 26 20.31 -23.68 4.49
N PHE A 27 19.75 -22.95 3.52
CA PHE A 27 20.14 -23.00 2.12
C PHE A 27 20.66 -21.63 1.67
N SER A 28 21.98 -21.54 1.44
CA SER A 28 22.57 -20.41 0.71
C SER A 28 22.58 -20.73 -0.78
N VAL A 29 21.90 -19.89 -1.57
CA VAL A 29 21.64 -20.06 -3.00
C VAL A 29 22.32 -18.91 -3.75
N THR A 30 23.40 -19.19 -4.48
CA THR A 30 24.20 -18.15 -5.13
C THR A 30 23.84 -18.02 -6.61
N GLY A 31 23.92 -16.82 -7.17
CA GLY A 31 23.80 -16.64 -8.63
C GLY A 31 25.01 -17.17 -9.38
N GLY A 32 24.93 -17.11 -10.71
CA GLY A 32 26.02 -17.47 -11.61
C GLY A 32 27.15 -16.42 -11.58
N PHE A 33 28.36 -16.80 -11.99
CA PHE A 33 29.46 -15.86 -12.15
C PHE A 33 29.98 -15.86 -13.61
N GLY A 34 29.63 -14.82 -14.38
CA GLY A 34 30.10 -14.64 -15.76
C GLY A 34 28.98 -14.54 -16.80
N VAL A 35 29.36 -14.21 -18.04
CA VAL A 35 28.40 -14.06 -19.15
C VAL A 35 27.77 -15.42 -19.48
N TYR A 36 26.45 -15.53 -19.40
CA TYR A 36 25.65 -16.75 -19.59
C TYR A 36 25.74 -17.80 -18.48
N ALA A 37 26.30 -17.47 -17.31
CA ALA A 37 26.24 -18.35 -16.14
C ALA A 37 24.79 -18.53 -15.67
N LEU A 38 24.49 -19.67 -15.02
CA LEU A 38 23.18 -19.95 -14.45
C LEU A 38 23.25 -19.87 -12.91
N GLY A 39 22.16 -19.40 -12.31
CA GLY A 39 22.03 -19.28 -10.87
C GLY A 39 21.77 -20.62 -10.21
N GLY A 40 22.16 -20.75 -8.94
CA GLY A 40 21.68 -21.82 -8.09
C GLY A 40 20.17 -21.66 -7.88
N THR A 41 19.44 -22.77 -7.86
CA THR A 41 17.98 -22.76 -7.68
C THR A 41 17.54 -23.76 -6.62
N VAL A 42 16.69 -23.33 -5.68
CA VAL A 42 15.90 -24.24 -4.84
C VAL A 42 14.44 -24.19 -5.30
N TRP A 43 13.90 -25.30 -5.77
CA TRP A 43 12.56 -25.40 -6.34
C TRP A 43 11.63 -26.22 -5.45
N PHE A 44 10.46 -25.68 -5.14
CA PHE A 44 9.34 -26.36 -4.48
C PHE A 44 8.17 -26.49 -5.47
N GLY A 45 7.80 -27.73 -5.83
CA GLY A 45 6.67 -28.03 -6.72
C GLY A 45 5.56 -28.84 -6.07
N ASN A 46 4.43 -29.00 -6.76
CA ASN A 46 3.23 -29.69 -6.29
C ASN A 46 2.70 -29.17 -4.96
N SER A 47 2.83 -29.91 -3.86
CA SER A 47 2.30 -29.56 -2.54
C SER A 47 3.43 -29.49 -1.50
N SER A 48 4.66 -29.24 -1.96
CA SER A 48 5.85 -29.23 -1.11
C SER A 48 5.90 -27.97 -0.25
N CYS A 49 6.65 -28.03 0.83
CA CYS A 49 6.65 -27.00 1.87
C CYS A 49 8.08 -26.64 2.31
N ALA A 50 8.40 -25.36 2.36
CA ALA A 50 9.64 -24.91 2.99
C ALA A 50 9.61 -25.08 4.53
N ASP A 51 8.42 -25.29 5.11
CA ASP A 51 8.17 -25.54 6.53
C ASP A 51 8.84 -24.48 7.43
N HIS A 52 9.93 -24.78 8.13
CA HIS A 52 10.67 -23.82 8.96
C HIS A 52 12.13 -23.64 8.46
N GLY A 53 12.37 -23.89 7.17
CA GLY A 53 13.68 -23.75 6.56
C GLY A 53 14.11 -22.29 6.43
N THR A 54 15.41 -22.05 6.42
CA THR A 54 16.02 -20.74 6.17
C THR A 54 16.67 -20.71 4.80
N PHE A 55 16.38 -19.69 4.00
CA PHE A 55 16.87 -19.56 2.64
C PHE A 55 17.49 -18.18 2.44
N GLU A 56 18.69 -18.15 1.90
CA GLU A 56 19.41 -16.92 1.57
C GLU A 56 19.75 -16.95 0.10
N THR A 57 19.26 -15.97 -0.66
CA THR A 57 19.54 -15.84 -2.08
C THR A 57 20.49 -14.69 -2.33
N PHE A 58 21.41 -14.87 -3.25
CA PHE A 58 22.44 -13.89 -3.60
C PHE A 58 22.38 -13.57 -5.08
N ARG A 59 22.96 -12.43 -5.44
CA ARG A 59 23.11 -11.97 -6.82
C ARG A 59 23.85 -12.96 -7.73
N GLY A 60 23.64 -12.82 -9.04
CA GLY A 60 24.55 -13.32 -10.09
C GLY A 60 25.36 -12.18 -10.73
N ASP A 61 26.47 -12.51 -11.38
CA ASP A 61 27.30 -11.59 -12.17
C ASP A 61 27.01 -11.74 -13.65
N ASP A 62 26.40 -10.73 -14.29
CA ASP A 62 26.01 -10.78 -15.71
C ASP A 62 25.12 -11.97 -16.10
N SER A 63 24.50 -12.60 -15.11
CA SER A 63 23.84 -13.91 -15.18
C SER A 63 22.64 -13.97 -14.25
N GLU A 64 21.98 -15.14 -14.22
CA GLU A 64 20.84 -15.43 -13.35
C GLU A 64 21.21 -15.34 -11.87
N ASN A 65 20.26 -14.83 -11.08
CA ASN A 65 20.40 -14.69 -9.62
C ASN A 65 20.28 -16.06 -8.93
N GLY A 66 20.73 -16.14 -7.69
CA GLY A 66 20.30 -17.22 -6.82
C GLY A 66 18.81 -17.10 -6.56
N GLU A 67 18.07 -18.20 -6.71
CA GLU A 67 16.61 -18.18 -6.73
C GLU A 67 16.00 -19.27 -5.84
N VAL A 68 14.93 -18.92 -5.13
CA VAL A 68 14.00 -19.89 -4.53
C VAL A 68 12.65 -19.79 -5.23
N VAL A 69 12.16 -20.90 -5.77
CA VAL A 69 10.95 -20.94 -6.60
C VAL A 69 9.90 -21.84 -5.96
N PHE A 70 8.66 -21.34 -5.86
CA PHE A 70 7.48 -22.11 -5.48
C PHE A 70 6.48 -22.14 -6.64
N THR A 71 6.08 -23.33 -7.06
CA THR A 71 5.08 -23.57 -8.11
C THR A 71 3.91 -24.41 -7.63
N ASP A 72 2.90 -24.56 -8.48
CA ASP A 72 1.71 -25.36 -8.23
C ASP A 72 0.99 -24.95 -6.95
N ASN A 73 0.89 -25.81 -5.93
CA ASN A 73 0.31 -25.51 -4.62
C ASN A 73 1.39 -25.50 -3.52
N ALA A 74 2.66 -25.32 -3.88
CA ALA A 74 3.75 -25.30 -2.92
C ALA A 74 3.63 -24.10 -1.98
N THR A 75 4.12 -24.25 -0.76
CA THR A 75 4.02 -23.23 0.28
C THR A 75 5.37 -22.92 0.92
N ALA A 76 5.60 -21.65 1.22
CA ALA A 76 6.72 -21.24 2.05
C ALA A 76 6.55 -21.68 3.53
N GLY A 77 5.37 -22.13 3.94
CA GLY A 77 5.11 -22.53 5.33
C GLY A 77 5.40 -21.40 6.30
N ASN A 78 6.20 -21.68 7.32
CA ASN A 78 6.76 -20.73 8.29
C ASN A 78 8.24 -20.41 7.98
N GLY A 79 8.68 -20.59 6.73
CA GLY A 79 10.07 -20.46 6.33
C GLY A 79 10.58 -19.02 6.48
N THR A 80 11.88 -18.88 6.62
CA THR A 80 12.57 -17.58 6.68
C THR A 80 13.39 -17.37 5.41
N PHE A 81 13.18 -16.26 4.72
CA PHE A 81 13.78 -15.97 3.42
C PHE A 81 14.47 -14.62 3.44
N THR A 82 15.73 -14.59 3.02
CA THR A 82 16.52 -13.38 2.86
C THR A 82 16.98 -13.26 1.41
N ASN A 83 16.45 -12.28 0.70
CA ASN A 83 16.92 -11.91 -0.62
C ASN A 83 17.92 -10.75 -0.49
N ASN A 84 19.20 -11.04 -0.73
CA ASN A 84 20.26 -10.06 -0.59
C ASN A 84 20.23 -9.05 -1.75
N GLY A 85 20.57 -7.80 -1.48
CA GLY A 85 20.74 -6.79 -2.52
C GLY A 85 22.03 -6.97 -3.32
N GLY A 86 22.14 -6.27 -4.44
CA GLY A 86 23.36 -6.21 -5.22
C GLY A 86 24.48 -5.46 -4.48
N GLU A 87 25.73 -5.85 -4.76
CA GLU A 87 26.94 -5.28 -4.15
C GLU A 87 27.81 -4.55 -5.18
N TYR A 88 28.85 -3.85 -4.69
CA TYR A 88 29.74 -3.05 -5.51
C TYR A 88 30.56 -3.92 -6.48
N ARG A 89 30.61 -3.47 -7.73
CA ARG A 89 31.53 -3.99 -8.74
C ARG A 89 32.45 -2.88 -9.26
N SER A 90 33.74 -3.18 -9.33
CA SER A 90 34.75 -2.31 -9.92
C SER A 90 34.70 -2.23 -11.45
N ASP A 91 33.99 -3.14 -12.12
CA ASP A 91 33.89 -3.24 -13.59
C ASP A 91 32.58 -2.70 -14.18
N GLY A 92 31.68 -2.15 -13.35
CA GLY A 92 30.47 -1.45 -13.77
C GLY A 92 29.31 -2.31 -14.29
N ARG A 93 29.36 -3.64 -14.12
CA ARG A 93 28.34 -4.57 -14.65
C ARG A 93 27.23 -4.94 -13.65
N SER A 94 26.27 -5.79 -14.04
CA SER A 94 24.96 -5.99 -13.37
C SER A 94 25.06 -6.17 -11.84
N GLN A 95 24.20 -5.46 -11.11
CA GLN A 95 24.18 -5.39 -9.64
C GLN A 95 22.81 -5.87 -9.10
N ASN A 96 22.27 -6.95 -9.66
CA ASN A 96 20.98 -7.50 -9.22
C ASN A 96 21.07 -8.04 -7.78
N GLY A 97 19.92 -8.19 -7.11
CA GLY A 97 19.82 -8.92 -5.84
C GLY A 97 19.34 -10.36 -6.03
N GLY A 98 19.37 -11.16 -4.97
CA GLY A 98 18.75 -12.48 -4.91
C GLY A 98 17.23 -12.43 -5.05
N GLU A 99 16.60 -13.56 -5.36
CA GLU A 99 15.20 -13.62 -5.77
C GLU A 99 14.41 -14.77 -5.13
N THR A 100 13.14 -14.51 -4.79
CA THR A 100 12.16 -15.55 -4.46
C THR A 100 10.94 -15.40 -5.36
N VAL A 101 10.44 -16.49 -5.92
CA VAL A 101 9.31 -16.47 -6.87
C VAL A 101 8.20 -17.42 -6.42
N PHE A 102 6.96 -16.92 -6.44
CA PHE A 102 5.74 -17.69 -6.28
C PHE A 102 4.94 -17.63 -7.59
N ALA A 103 4.62 -18.79 -8.15
CA ALA A 103 3.85 -18.93 -9.38
C ALA A 103 2.70 -19.92 -9.24
N PHE A 104 1.77 -19.89 -10.19
CA PHE A 104 0.57 -20.72 -10.17
C PHE A 104 -0.26 -20.50 -8.90
N SER A 105 -0.61 -21.52 -8.13
CA SER A 105 -1.37 -21.40 -6.87
C SER A 105 -0.46 -21.37 -5.63
N ALA A 106 0.86 -21.15 -5.82
CA ALA A 106 1.81 -21.17 -4.71
C ALA A 106 1.53 -20.04 -3.71
N THR A 107 1.86 -20.30 -2.45
CA THR A 107 1.58 -19.37 -1.35
C THR A 107 2.81 -19.10 -0.49
N ALA A 108 2.98 -17.84 -0.09
CA ALA A 108 3.96 -17.48 0.94
C ALA A 108 3.55 -17.94 2.36
N GLY A 109 2.37 -18.54 2.55
CA GLY A 109 1.95 -19.11 3.82
C GLY A 109 2.05 -18.10 4.96
N ASP A 110 2.69 -18.50 6.06
CA ASP A 110 3.03 -17.68 7.22
C ASP A 110 4.53 -17.29 7.21
N GLY A 111 5.17 -17.35 6.04
CA GLY A 111 6.61 -17.16 5.89
C GLY A 111 7.07 -15.74 6.22
N THR A 112 8.32 -15.62 6.62
CA THR A 112 8.98 -14.33 6.90
C THR A 112 10.02 -14.03 5.84
N PHE A 113 9.92 -12.85 5.23
CA PHE A 113 10.72 -12.46 4.08
C PHE A 113 11.40 -11.12 4.29
N THR A 114 12.71 -11.06 4.03
CA THR A 114 13.50 -9.83 4.04
C THR A 114 14.15 -9.61 2.68
N ASN A 115 13.82 -8.49 2.05
CA ASN A 115 14.46 -8.02 0.83
C ASN A 115 15.41 -6.88 1.19
N HIS A 116 16.72 -7.12 1.08
CA HIS A 116 17.71 -6.08 1.32
C HIS A 116 17.79 -5.10 0.14
N GLY A 117 17.99 -3.82 0.42
CA GLY A 117 18.33 -2.85 -0.63
C GLY A 117 19.73 -3.09 -1.17
N GLY A 118 20.02 -2.52 -2.34
CA GLY A 118 21.35 -2.54 -2.92
C GLY A 118 22.37 -1.83 -2.03
N ALA A 119 23.59 -2.35 -2.03
CA ALA A 119 24.71 -1.86 -1.23
C ALA A 119 25.72 -1.01 -2.04
N ALA A 120 25.46 -0.80 -3.34
CA ALA A 120 26.31 -0.01 -4.22
C ALA A 120 25.47 0.90 -5.13
N SER A 121 26.10 1.96 -5.66
CA SER A 121 25.44 2.87 -6.59
C SER A 121 25.09 2.12 -7.89
N GLY A 122 23.81 2.13 -8.28
CA GLY A 122 23.29 1.34 -9.38
C GLY A 122 22.79 -0.06 -8.98
N ALA A 123 23.00 -0.49 -7.73
CA ALA A 123 22.58 -1.81 -7.27
C ALA A 123 21.08 -1.92 -7.11
N LEU A 124 20.51 -3.05 -7.55
CA LEU A 124 19.14 -3.41 -7.25
C LEU A 124 19.07 -4.10 -5.88
N GLY A 125 17.96 -3.96 -5.18
CA GLY A 125 17.69 -4.77 -3.99
C GLY A 125 17.28 -6.19 -4.33
N GLY A 126 17.19 -7.04 -3.30
CA GLY A 126 16.56 -8.36 -3.36
C GLY A 126 15.07 -8.24 -3.70
N ARG A 127 14.52 -9.28 -4.33
CA ARG A 127 13.17 -9.22 -4.89
C ARG A 127 12.33 -10.45 -4.59
N ILE A 128 11.04 -10.22 -4.52
CA ILE A 128 10.02 -11.27 -4.51
C ILE A 128 9.03 -11.01 -5.63
N TYR A 129 8.65 -12.07 -6.32
CA TYR A 129 7.58 -12.04 -7.32
C TYR A 129 6.43 -12.96 -6.93
N PHE A 130 5.21 -12.44 -7.01
CA PHE A 130 3.99 -13.23 -7.05
C PHE A 130 3.42 -13.13 -8.46
N LEU A 131 3.30 -14.25 -9.16
CA LEU A 131 2.97 -14.28 -10.58
C LEU A 131 1.56 -14.83 -10.84
N GLY A 132 0.86 -14.23 -11.80
CA GLY A 132 -0.27 -14.85 -12.48
C GLY A 132 0.17 -15.98 -13.41
N SER A 133 -0.71 -16.96 -13.67
CA SER A 133 -0.37 -18.19 -14.41
C SER A 133 -0.75 -18.21 -15.89
N GLY A 134 -1.33 -17.14 -16.42
CA GLY A 134 -1.99 -17.12 -17.73
C GLY A 134 -3.38 -17.78 -17.73
N LYS A 135 -3.74 -18.50 -16.66
CA LYS A 135 -5.02 -19.20 -16.52
C LYS A 135 -5.89 -18.55 -15.45
N ALA A 136 -7.14 -18.23 -15.82
CA ALA A 136 -8.09 -17.57 -14.93
C ALA A 136 -8.25 -18.34 -13.60
N GLY A 137 -8.20 -17.60 -12.49
CA GLY A 137 -8.38 -18.15 -11.13
C GLY A 137 -7.17 -18.86 -10.54
N ILE A 138 -6.05 -18.95 -11.26
CA ILE A 138 -4.80 -19.54 -10.75
C ILE A 138 -3.74 -18.45 -10.70
N ALA A 139 -3.47 -17.94 -9.51
CA ALA A 139 -2.43 -16.95 -9.28
C ALA A 139 -1.86 -17.07 -7.87
N ALA A 140 -0.60 -16.66 -7.73
CA ALA A 140 0.12 -16.80 -6.48
C ALA A 140 -0.46 -15.86 -5.41
N THR A 141 -0.29 -16.24 -4.15
CA THR A 141 -0.80 -15.48 -3.01
C THR A 141 0.24 -15.26 -1.95
N ALA A 142 0.27 -14.05 -1.38
CA ALA A 142 1.12 -13.75 -0.24
C ALA A 142 0.65 -14.42 1.07
N GLY A 143 -0.52 -15.06 1.09
CA GLY A 143 -1.05 -15.71 2.29
C GLY A 143 -1.13 -14.74 3.48
N ASN A 144 -0.59 -15.16 4.62
CA ASN A 144 -0.39 -14.35 5.82
C ASN A 144 1.06 -13.87 5.97
N GLY A 145 1.87 -13.95 4.90
CA GLY A 145 3.31 -13.73 4.98
C GLY A 145 3.69 -12.35 5.50
N PHE A 146 4.89 -12.26 6.08
CA PHE A 146 5.46 -11.02 6.60
C PHE A 146 6.66 -10.59 5.76
N PHE A 147 6.58 -9.42 5.13
CA PHE A 147 7.55 -8.94 4.16
C PHE A 147 8.18 -7.63 4.61
N THR A 148 9.50 -7.60 4.69
CA THR A 148 10.27 -6.37 4.95
C THR A 148 11.11 -6.01 3.74
N ASN A 149 10.81 -4.87 3.12
CA ASN A 149 11.49 -4.31 1.96
C ASN A 149 12.38 -3.16 2.41
N ASN A 150 13.68 -3.38 2.48
CA ASN A 150 14.63 -2.36 2.93
C ASN A 150 15.04 -1.43 1.79
N GLY A 151 15.17 -0.14 2.07
CA GLY A 151 15.74 0.82 1.11
C GLY A 151 17.21 0.56 0.81
N GLY A 152 17.71 1.15 -0.28
CA GLY A 152 19.12 1.14 -0.63
C GLY A 152 19.97 1.76 0.48
N THR A 153 21.20 1.28 0.63
CA THR A 153 22.06 1.71 1.75
C THR A 153 23.06 2.80 1.37
N VAL A 154 23.21 3.06 0.07
CA VAL A 154 24.09 4.10 -0.49
C VAL A 154 23.36 4.91 -1.58
N SER A 155 23.86 6.11 -1.85
CA SER A 155 23.29 6.97 -2.90
C SER A 155 23.33 6.30 -4.28
N GLY A 156 22.21 6.29 -4.98
CA GLY A 156 22.01 5.63 -6.27
C GLY A 156 21.68 4.14 -6.19
N ALA A 157 21.72 3.50 -5.01
CA ALA A 157 21.21 2.14 -4.85
C ALA A 157 19.66 2.12 -4.83
N LYS A 158 19.05 1.02 -5.29
CA LYS A 158 17.61 0.79 -5.19
C LYS A 158 17.26 -0.06 -3.98
N GLY A 159 16.05 0.10 -3.44
CA GLY A 159 15.55 -0.74 -2.36
C GLY A 159 15.15 -2.15 -2.83
N GLY A 160 14.97 -3.04 -1.85
CA GLY A 160 14.35 -4.35 -2.05
C GLY A 160 12.86 -4.22 -2.35
N SER A 161 12.26 -5.24 -2.97
CA SER A 161 10.87 -5.14 -3.40
C SER A 161 10.07 -6.43 -3.38
N VAL A 162 8.75 -6.28 -3.23
CA VAL A 162 7.75 -7.31 -3.56
C VAL A 162 6.95 -6.84 -4.76
N ASN A 163 6.75 -7.72 -5.74
CA ASN A 163 6.08 -7.41 -7.00
C ASN A 163 4.95 -8.41 -7.26
N PHE A 164 3.72 -7.92 -7.37
CA PHE A 164 2.55 -8.69 -7.78
C PHE A 164 2.34 -8.48 -9.28
N VAL A 165 2.63 -9.50 -10.08
CA VAL A 165 2.65 -9.42 -11.54
C VAL A 165 1.49 -10.18 -12.15
N ALA A 166 0.51 -9.44 -12.68
CA ALA A 166 -0.61 -10.04 -13.38
C ALA A 166 -0.18 -10.64 -14.72
N ASN A 167 -0.62 -11.88 -14.96
CA ASN A 167 -0.53 -12.55 -16.26
C ASN A 167 -1.71 -13.52 -16.35
N GLY A 168 -2.76 -13.18 -17.10
CA GLY A 168 -4.01 -13.95 -17.23
C GLY A 168 -4.86 -14.14 -15.96
N ALA A 169 -4.28 -13.99 -14.78
CA ALA A 169 -4.91 -13.95 -13.46
C ALA A 169 -4.16 -12.97 -12.55
N ASP A 170 -4.87 -12.44 -11.56
CA ASP A 170 -4.36 -11.47 -10.60
C ASP A 170 -3.80 -12.16 -9.35
N PRO A 171 -2.48 -12.13 -9.10
CA PRO A 171 -1.95 -12.51 -7.80
C PRO A 171 -2.40 -11.52 -6.73
N THR A 172 -2.55 -12.02 -5.50
CA THR A 172 -3.16 -11.28 -4.39
C THR A 172 -2.21 -11.15 -3.20
N ALA A 173 -2.21 -9.96 -2.59
CA ALA A 173 -1.52 -9.74 -1.31
C ALA A 173 -2.23 -10.40 -0.11
N ALA A 174 -3.44 -10.95 -0.30
CA ALA A 174 -4.21 -11.68 0.71
C ALA A 174 -4.21 -10.96 2.07
N ASP A 175 -3.82 -11.63 3.15
CA ASP A 175 -3.74 -11.08 4.51
C ASP A 175 -2.30 -10.70 4.90
N GLY A 176 -1.38 -10.64 3.93
CA GLY A 176 0.03 -10.38 4.16
C GLY A 176 0.32 -8.99 4.75
N THR A 177 1.46 -8.88 5.42
CA THR A 177 1.96 -7.62 5.97
C THR A 177 3.23 -7.19 5.26
N PHE A 178 3.25 -5.97 4.71
CA PHE A 178 4.34 -5.45 3.89
C PHE A 178 4.87 -4.16 4.51
N ILE A 179 6.13 -4.18 4.94
CA ILE A 179 6.83 -3.03 5.49
C ILE A 179 7.84 -2.54 4.46
N ASN A 180 7.59 -1.35 3.91
CA ASN A 180 8.44 -0.72 2.91
C ASN A 180 9.23 0.41 3.58
N ASN A 181 10.54 0.22 3.75
CA ASN A 181 11.41 1.17 4.42
C ASN A 181 12.05 2.13 3.41
N ALA A 182 12.23 3.39 3.82
CA ALA A 182 12.95 4.38 3.02
C ALA A 182 14.42 3.99 2.78
N GLY A 183 15.05 4.63 1.80
CA GLY A 183 16.51 4.60 1.63
C GLY A 183 17.20 5.12 2.89
N THR A 184 18.32 4.52 3.28
CA THR A 184 18.99 4.86 4.55
C THR A 184 19.85 6.11 4.46
N VAL A 185 20.08 6.63 3.25
CA VAL A 185 20.83 7.86 2.99
C VAL A 185 20.18 8.66 1.84
N SER A 186 20.47 9.95 1.78
CA SER A 186 20.01 10.81 0.68
C SER A 186 20.45 10.27 -0.69
N GLY A 187 19.51 10.22 -1.64
CA GLY A 187 19.72 9.66 -2.98
C GLY A 187 19.65 8.14 -3.08
N ALA A 188 19.47 7.42 -1.98
CA ALA A 188 19.15 5.99 -2.01
C ALA A 188 17.64 5.77 -2.21
N GLY A 189 17.29 4.80 -3.06
CA GLY A 189 15.89 4.44 -3.34
C GLY A 189 15.23 3.73 -2.16
N GLY A 190 13.95 3.99 -1.93
CA GLY A 190 13.14 3.28 -0.95
C GLY A 190 12.89 1.83 -1.35
N GLY A 191 12.65 0.97 -0.35
CA GLY A 191 12.06 -0.34 -0.56
C GLY A 191 10.58 -0.19 -0.89
N GLY A 192 10.00 -1.18 -1.58
CA GLY A 192 8.63 -1.02 -2.03
C GLY A 192 7.84 -2.26 -2.38
N THR A 193 6.53 -2.06 -2.44
CA THR A 193 5.56 -3.06 -2.91
C THR A 193 4.90 -2.53 -4.16
N LEU A 194 4.99 -3.29 -5.24
CA LEU A 194 4.46 -2.93 -6.55
C LEU A 194 3.34 -3.90 -6.94
N PHE A 195 2.20 -3.36 -7.33
CA PHE A 195 1.08 -4.10 -7.87
C PHE A 195 0.92 -3.75 -9.34
N SER A 196 1.13 -4.71 -10.24
CA SER A 196 0.56 -4.67 -11.59
C SER A 196 -0.69 -5.55 -11.72
N SER A 197 -1.11 -6.18 -10.61
CA SER A 197 -2.42 -6.79 -10.42
C SER A 197 -3.42 -5.84 -9.74
N HIS A 198 -4.69 -6.24 -9.78
CA HIS A 198 -5.81 -5.44 -9.26
C HIS A 198 -6.18 -5.76 -7.81
N ASP A 199 -5.60 -6.80 -7.17
CA ASP A 199 -6.06 -7.32 -5.89
C ASP A 199 -5.04 -7.10 -4.75
N ALA A 200 -5.30 -6.07 -3.94
CA ALA A 200 -4.54 -5.81 -2.72
C ALA A 200 -4.97 -6.71 -1.54
N GLY A 201 -6.00 -7.53 -1.71
CA GLY A 201 -6.56 -8.37 -0.66
C GLY A 201 -7.01 -7.56 0.57
N ASN A 202 -6.78 -8.15 1.74
CA ASN A 202 -6.96 -7.57 3.06
C ASN A 202 -5.62 -7.16 3.71
N ALA A 203 -4.56 -7.00 2.90
CA ALA A 203 -3.21 -6.83 3.37
C ALA A 203 -3.01 -5.59 4.24
N THR A 204 -1.99 -5.63 5.11
CA THR A 204 -1.47 -4.43 5.78
C THR A 204 -0.26 -3.91 5.01
N LEU A 205 -0.41 -2.75 4.38
CA LEU A 205 0.63 -2.14 3.55
C LEU A 205 1.18 -0.91 4.27
N ILE A 206 2.48 -0.90 4.57
CA ILE A 206 3.16 0.16 5.32
C ILE A 206 4.28 0.75 4.45
N ALA A 207 4.29 2.07 4.28
CA ALA A 207 5.36 2.81 3.60
C ALA A 207 5.95 3.84 4.56
N ASN A 208 7.17 3.59 5.02
CA ASN A 208 7.87 4.40 6.00
C ASN A 208 8.69 5.49 5.30
N GLY A 209 8.71 6.69 5.89
CA GLY A 209 9.60 7.76 5.46
C GLY A 209 11.00 7.64 6.04
N GLY A 210 11.95 8.40 5.49
CA GLY A 210 13.34 8.40 5.94
C GLY A 210 14.24 9.36 5.15
N PRO A 211 15.57 9.25 5.33
CA PRO A 211 16.53 10.22 4.79
C PRO A 211 16.77 10.10 3.27
N GLY A 212 16.55 8.92 2.69
CA GLY A 212 16.51 8.72 1.23
C GLY A 212 15.11 8.89 0.65
N ASP A 213 14.88 8.31 -0.53
CA ASP A 213 13.53 8.18 -1.06
C ASP A 213 12.68 7.37 -0.07
N GLY A 214 11.44 7.81 0.17
CA GLY A 214 10.52 7.13 1.07
C GLY A 214 10.18 5.72 0.58
N GLY A 215 9.80 4.84 1.51
CA GLY A 215 9.22 3.56 1.15
C GLY A 215 7.94 3.76 0.34
N PHE A 216 7.67 2.86 -0.60
CA PHE A 216 6.60 3.07 -1.57
C PHE A 216 5.62 1.89 -1.71
N ILE A 217 4.37 2.23 -1.97
CA ILE A 217 3.29 1.31 -2.34
C ILE A 217 2.70 1.82 -3.64
N HIS A 218 2.92 1.11 -4.73
CA HIS A 218 2.55 1.58 -6.06
C HIS A 218 1.57 0.62 -6.72
N PHE A 219 0.46 1.16 -7.21
CA PHE A 219 -0.47 0.42 -8.05
C PHE A 219 -0.36 0.91 -9.48
N THR A 220 -0.06 -0.04 -10.37
CA THR A 220 0.18 0.19 -11.79
C THR A 220 -0.85 -0.48 -12.69
N ALA A 221 -1.77 -1.24 -12.10
CA ALA A 221 -2.90 -1.89 -12.76
C ALA A 221 -4.09 -0.93 -12.96
N ARG A 222 -5.15 -1.40 -13.64
CA ARG A 222 -6.35 -0.60 -13.89
C ARG A 222 -7.40 -0.85 -12.81
N ALA A 223 -7.46 0.02 -11.80
CA ALA A 223 -8.33 -0.09 -10.63
C ALA A 223 -7.87 -1.14 -9.61
N VAL A 224 -7.62 -0.69 -8.39
CA VAL A 224 -7.39 -1.55 -7.22
C VAL A 224 -8.72 -1.95 -6.61
N VAL A 225 -8.84 -3.20 -6.17
CA VAL A 225 -9.95 -3.68 -5.37
C VAL A 225 -9.39 -4.43 -4.16
N GLY A 226 -9.84 -4.04 -2.97
CA GLY A 226 -9.47 -4.75 -1.74
C GLY A 226 -9.95 -4.06 -0.48
N THR A 227 -9.75 -4.74 0.65
CA THR A 227 -9.96 -4.23 2.01
C THR A 227 -8.66 -3.86 2.72
N ALA A 228 -7.55 -3.82 1.97
CA ALA A 228 -6.22 -3.50 2.48
C ALA A 228 -6.19 -2.23 3.36
N ARG A 229 -5.40 -2.31 4.43
CA ARG A 229 -5.11 -1.21 5.35
C ARG A 229 -3.78 -0.59 4.95
N VAL A 230 -3.81 0.64 4.45
CA VAL A 230 -2.62 1.36 3.99
C VAL A 230 -2.18 2.37 5.03
N LYS A 231 -0.89 2.35 5.37
CA LYS A 231 -0.23 3.30 6.27
C LYS A 231 0.96 3.93 5.56
N VAL A 232 0.99 5.25 5.44
CA VAL A 232 2.10 5.98 4.81
C VAL A 232 2.62 7.05 5.76
N PHE A 233 3.94 7.18 5.88
CA PHE A 233 4.57 8.06 6.85
C PHE A 233 5.66 8.95 6.24
N GLY A 234 5.77 10.20 6.66
CA GLY A 234 6.82 11.13 6.21
C GLY A 234 6.86 11.30 4.69
N ASN A 235 7.98 10.98 4.04
CA ASN A 235 8.10 10.96 2.58
C ASN A 235 7.73 9.59 1.95
N GLY A 236 7.31 8.61 2.74
CA GLY A 236 6.74 7.35 2.26
C GLY A 236 5.39 7.58 1.58
N ASN A 237 5.08 6.81 0.54
CA ASN A 237 3.97 7.13 -0.34
C ASN A 237 3.13 5.94 -0.80
N LEU A 238 1.86 6.24 -1.08
CA LEU A 238 0.92 5.44 -1.86
C LEU A 238 0.72 6.15 -3.20
N ASP A 239 1.05 5.47 -4.30
CA ASP A 239 0.86 5.99 -5.65
C ASP A 239 -0.22 5.19 -6.40
N LEU A 240 -1.29 5.89 -6.74
CA LEU A 240 -2.44 5.43 -7.52
C LEU A 240 -2.57 6.21 -8.83
N SER A 241 -1.53 6.93 -9.26
CA SER A 241 -1.59 7.89 -10.38
C SER A 241 -1.66 7.25 -11.75
N ARG A 242 -1.48 5.92 -11.84
CA ARG A 242 -1.57 5.20 -13.11
C ARG A 242 -3.04 5.02 -13.51
N GLY A 243 -3.49 5.82 -14.47
CA GLY A 243 -4.82 5.68 -15.09
C GLY A 243 -4.92 4.46 -16.01
N GLY A 244 -6.15 4.09 -16.38
CA GLY A 244 -6.40 3.02 -17.34
C GLY A 244 -6.46 3.53 -18.77
N ASN A 245 -5.44 3.26 -19.59
CA ASN A 245 -5.35 3.75 -20.98
C ASN A 245 -5.60 5.27 -21.09
N ASN A 246 -4.96 6.07 -20.23
CA ASN A 246 -5.16 7.51 -20.08
C ASN A 246 -6.56 7.94 -19.61
N GLN A 247 -7.39 7.02 -19.11
CA GLN A 247 -8.69 7.34 -18.51
C GLN A 247 -8.68 7.18 -16.99
N PRO A 248 -9.39 8.06 -16.25
CA PRO A 248 -9.59 7.91 -14.82
C PRO A 248 -10.15 6.54 -14.44
N VAL A 249 -9.60 5.92 -13.39
CA VAL A 249 -10.13 4.71 -12.77
C VAL A 249 -10.55 4.99 -11.32
N THR A 250 -11.31 4.07 -10.71
CA THR A 250 -11.60 4.11 -9.28
C THR A 250 -10.85 3.01 -8.56
N ASP A 251 -9.90 3.40 -7.71
CA ASP A 251 -9.16 2.51 -6.83
C ASP A 251 -9.88 2.41 -5.50
N THR A 252 -10.31 1.20 -5.14
CA THR A 252 -11.02 0.93 -3.88
C THR A 252 -10.11 0.23 -2.89
N ILE A 253 -9.81 0.91 -1.79
CA ILE A 253 -9.01 0.39 -0.68
C ILE A 253 -9.81 0.34 0.62
N GLY A 254 -9.33 -0.46 1.57
CA GLY A 254 -9.92 -0.57 2.89
C GLY A 254 -9.85 0.74 3.65
N SER A 255 -8.65 1.18 3.99
CA SER A 255 -8.43 2.41 4.77
C SER A 255 -7.05 3.03 4.54
N ILE A 256 -6.92 4.33 4.80
CA ILE A 256 -5.65 5.08 4.81
C ILE A 256 -5.39 5.67 6.20
N GLU A 257 -4.12 5.68 6.60
CA GLU A 257 -3.60 6.18 7.88
C GLU A 257 -2.19 6.77 7.71
N GLY A 258 -1.80 7.64 8.65
CA GLY A 258 -0.46 8.19 8.74
C GLY A 258 -0.35 9.63 8.21
N ASP A 259 0.89 10.09 8.08
CA ASP A 259 1.26 11.47 7.74
C ASP A 259 2.04 11.61 6.42
N GLY A 260 2.09 10.52 5.63
CA GLY A 260 2.82 10.46 4.37
C GLY A 260 2.08 11.04 3.15
N LEU A 261 2.41 10.54 1.97
CA LEU A 261 1.92 11.06 0.70
C LEU A 261 0.98 10.07 0.01
N VAL A 262 -0.10 10.59 -0.57
CA VAL A 262 -1.01 9.85 -1.46
C VAL A 262 -1.11 10.60 -2.79
N PHE A 263 -0.73 9.92 -3.87
CA PHE A 263 -0.73 10.46 -5.24
C PHE A 263 -1.87 9.82 -6.05
N LEU A 264 -2.76 10.65 -6.59
CA LEU A 264 -3.97 10.20 -7.28
C LEU A 264 -3.89 10.29 -8.80
N GLY A 265 -2.97 11.09 -9.36
CA GLY A 265 -3.05 11.49 -10.76
C GLY A 265 -4.43 12.11 -11.06
N ASN A 266 -5.16 11.52 -12.01
CA ASN A 266 -6.55 11.84 -12.33
C ASN A 266 -7.56 10.78 -11.86
N ASN A 267 -7.16 9.84 -11.00
CA ASN A 267 -7.98 8.73 -10.54
C ASN A 267 -8.84 9.09 -9.30
N ASN A 268 -9.85 8.26 -9.04
CA ASN A 268 -10.69 8.35 -7.84
C ASN A 268 -10.26 7.32 -6.80
N LEU A 269 -9.91 7.78 -5.61
CA LEU A 269 -9.64 6.92 -4.48
C LEU A 269 -10.91 6.69 -3.64
N ALA A 270 -11.46 5.49 -3.68
CA ALA A 270 -12.55 5.07 -2.80
C ALA A 270 -12.00 4.42 -1.51
N VAL A 271 -12.27 5.05 -0.35
CA VAL A 271 -11.74 4.59 0.96
C VAL A 271 -12.87 4.23 1.92
N GLY A 272 -12.69 3.14 2.65
CA GLY A 272 -13.54 2.71 3.76
C GLY A 272 -14.12 1.31 3.58
N ARG A 273 -13.63 0.52 2.62
CA ARG A 273 -14.19 -0.82 2.31
C ARG A 273 -14.12 -1.77 3.52
N ASN A 274 -13.14 -1.57 4.41
CA ASN A 274 -12.97 -2.37 5.63
C ASN A 274 -13.70 -1.78 6.87
N ASN A 275 -14.47 -0.69 6.69
CA ASN A 275 -15.23 -0.01 7.75
C ASN A 275 -14.41 0.52 8.93
N LEU A 276 -13.07 0.56 8.86
CA LEU A 276 -12.25 1.12 9.92
C LEU A 276 -12.47 2.63 10.05
N SER A 277 -12.32 3.11 11.28
CA SER A 277 -12.26 4.54 11.55
C SER A 277 -10.80 4.97 11.67
N THR A 278 -10.35 5.84 10.77
CA THR A 278 -8.95 6.24 10.64
C THR A 278 -8.77 7.75 10.63
N ALA A 279 -7.54 8.18 10.87
CA ALA A 279 -7.10 9.55 10.70
C ALA A 279 -5.92 9.57 9.74
N PHE A 280 -5.97 10.50 8.79
CA PHE A 280 -4.91 10.77 7.84
C PHE A 280 -4.49 12.23 8.02
N THR A 281 -3.22 12.42 8.38
CA THR A 281 -2.61 13.71 8.59
C THR A 281 -1.56 14.00 7.52
N GLY A 282 -1.49 13.19 6.47
CA GLY A 282 -0.62 13.40 5.33
C GLY A 282 -1.25 14.28 4.25
N LYS A 283 -0.66 14.25 3.06
CA LYS A 283 -1.16 14.99 1.88
C LYS A 283 -1.71 14.02 0.84
N ILE A 284 -2.93 14.28 0.40
CA ILE A 284 -3.53 13.66 -0.79
C ILE A 284 -3.44 14.67 -1.91
N GLN A 285 -2.90 14.29 -3.07
CA GLN A 285 -2.63 15.22 -4.16
C GLN A 285 -2.76 14.58 -5.54
N ASP A 286 -2.95 15.43 -6.54
CA ASP A 286 -2.81 15.06 -7.95
C ASP A 286 -1.36 14.67 -8.27
N GLY A 287 -1.13 14.22 -9.51
CA GLY A 287 0.18 13.76 -9.95
C GLY A 287 0.59 12.42 -9.34
N GLY A 288 1.87 12.09 -9.47
CA GLY A 288 2.48 10.81 -9.10
C GLY A 288 3.53 10.39 -10.13
N VAL A 289 4.23 9.29 -9.86
CA VAL A 289 5.36 8.84 -10.69
C VAL A 289 4.91 8.25 -12.02
N TYR A 290 3.64 7.82 -12.13
CA TYR A 290 3.09 7.18 -13.33
C TYR A 290 2.06 8.05 -14.09
N GLY A 291 1.74 9.24 -13.59
CA GLY A 291 0.78 10.14 -14.23
C GLY A 291 0.79 11.54 -13.60
N GLY A 292 1.11 12.56 -14.39
CA GLY A 292 1.08 13.98 -14.01
C GLY A 292 -0.30 14.65 -14.21
N GLY A 293 -1.37 13.86 -14.20
CA GLY A 293 -2.73 14.33 -14.47
C GLY A 293 -3.33 15.11 -13.30
N MET A 294 -4.20 16.06 -13.63
CA MET A 294 -5.10 16.73 -12.67
C MET A 294 -6.46 16.02 -12.64
N GLY A 295 -7.19 16.19 -11.55
CA GLY A 295 -8.56 15.69 -11.40
C GLY A 295 -8.69 14.49 -10.45
N GLY A 296 -7.64 14.21 -9.66
CA GLY A 296 -7.69 13.21 -8.61
C GLY A 296 -8.85 13.47 -7.66
N SER A 297 -9.59 12.44 -7.28
CA SER A 297 -10.81 12.58 -6.47
C SER A 297 -10.85 11.58 -5.32
N LEU A 298 -11.66 11.89 -4.31
CA LEU A 298 -11.80 11.07 -3.11
C LEU A 298 -13.25 10.66 -2.91
N THR A 299 -13.51 9.36 -2.75
CA THR A 299 -14.83 8.84 -2.39
C THR A 299 -14.80 8.14 -1.03
N LYS A 300 -15.51 8.69 -0.04
CA LYS A 300 -15.70 8.05 1.26
C LYS A 300 -16.85 7.03 1.19
N ILE A 301 -16.52 5.76 1.41
CA ILE A 301 -17.45 4.61 1.48
C ILE A 301 -17.38 3.94 2.87
N GLY A 302 -18.19 2.91 3.09
CA GLY A 302 -18.23 2.16 4.35
C GLY A 302 -18.76 2.97 5.54
N THR A 303 -18.90 2.30 6.69
CA THR A 303 -19.53 2.87 7.89
C THR A 303 -18.56 3.66 8.78
N GLY A 304 -17.25 3.38 8.68
CA GLY A 304 -16.21 4.02 9.47
C GLY A 304 -16.06 5.52 9.24
N LYS A 305 -15.27 6.16 10.11
CA LYS A 305 -14.93 7.59 10.05
C LYS A 305 -13.55 7.79 9.39
N LEU A 306 -13.44 8.68 8.41
CA LEU A 306 -12.13 9.17 7.93
C LEU A 306 -11.94 10.61 8.44
N VAL A 307 -10.84 10.88 9.12
CA VAL A 307 -10.45 12.24 9.53
C VAL A 307 -9.32 12.72 8.61
N LEU A 308 -9.48 13.89 8.00
CA LEU A 308 -8.45 14.59 7.24
C LEU A 308 -8.02 15.83 8.04
N SER A 309 -6.77 15.87 8.50
CA SER A 309 -6.28 16.94 9.41
C SER A 309 -5.26 17.88 8.77
N HIS A 310 -4.94 17.73 7.49
CA HIS A 310 -4.07 18.63 6.74
C HIS A 310 -4.74 19.07 5.43
N GLU A 311 -4.17 20.11 4.83
CA GLU A 311 -4.56 20.53 3.49
C GLU A 311 -4.23 19.46 2.45
N ASN A 312 -5.14 19.29 1.50
CA ASN A 312 -5.01 18.36 0.40
C ASN A 312 -5.02 19.13 -0.93
N PHE A 313 -4.33 18.58 -1.93
CA PHE A 313 -4.02 19.25 -3.20
C PHE A 313 -4.54 18.49 -4.43
N TYR A 314 -5.48 17.56 -4.24
CA TYR A 314 -6.19 16.97 -5.37
C TYR A 314 -7.25 17.95 -5.89
N SER A 315 -7.46 17.98 -7.21
CA SER A 315 -8.34 18.97 -7.85
C SER A 315 -9.73 18.46 -8.21
N GLY A 316 -9.92 17.14 -8.22
CA GLY A 316 -11.21 16.51 -8.42
C GLY A 316 -12.12 16.58 -7.19
N SER A 317 -13.33 16.03 -7.32
CA SER A 317 -14.36 16.12 -6.28
C SER A 317 -14.07 15.24 -5.06
N THR A 318 -14.69 15.59 -3.93
CA THR A 318 -14.84 14.71 -2.77
C THR A 318 -16.28 14.22 -2.65
N THR A 319 -16.53 12.92 -2.66
CA THR A 319 -17.87 12.35 -2.51
C THR A 319 -18.00 11.50 -1.25
N ILE A 320 -18.97 11.82 -0.38
CA ILE A 320 -19.31 11.04 0.81
C ILE A 320 -20.55 10.20 0.50
N LYS A 321 -20.33 8.91 0.20
CA LYS A 321 -21.43 7.96 -0.04
C LYS A 321 -21.97 7.38 1.27
N ARG A 322 -21.10 7.05 2.23
CA ARG A 322 -21.46 6.43 3.52
C ARG A 322 -20.46 6.80 4.63
N GLY A 323 -20.86 6.56 5.88
CA GLY A 323 -20.01 6.78 7.05
C GLY A 323 -19.81 8.27 7.32
N ARG A 324 -18.64 8.63 7.86
CA ARG A 324 -18.34 10.02 8.22
C ARG A 324 -16.99 10.48 7.66
N LEU A 325 -16.97 11.63 7.00
CA LEU A 325 -15.75 12.39 6.70
C LEU A 325 -15.65 13.55 7.70
N VAL A 326 -14.50 13.69 8.36
CA VAL A 326 -14.21 14.77 9.31
C VAL A 326 -13.05 15.60 8.78
N VAL A 327 -13.29 16.88 8.55
CA VAL A 327 -12.32 17.84 8.04
C VAL A 327 -11.82 18.69 9.20
N ASN A 328 -10.55 18.55 9.57
CA ASN A 328 -9.91 19.17 10.73
C ASN A 328 -8.56 19.83 10.37
N ASN A 329 -8.38 20.21 9.11
CA ASN A 329 -7.19 20.93 8.67
C ASN A 329 -7.07 22.30 9.33
N ALA A 330 -5.85 22.67 9.72
CA ALA A 330 -5.56 23.96 10.35
C ALA A 330 -5.41 25.12 9.33
N SER A 331 -4.95 24.81 8.11
CA SER A 331 -4.79 25.73 6.98
C SER A 331 -5.25 25.08 5.68
N GLY A 332 -5.39 25.87 4.62
CA GLY A 332 -5.77 25.39 3.29
C GLY A 332 -7.14 24.72 3.25
N SER A 333 -7.34 23.81 2.30
CA SER A 333 -8.58 23.02 2.15
C SER A 333 -8.33 21.56 2.53
N GLY A 334 -9.13 21.02 3.44
CA GLY A 334 -9.03 19.60 3.81
C GLY A 334 -9.58 18.64 2.75
N THR A 335 -10.27 19.13 1.71
CA THR A 335 -10.90 18.30 0.68
C THR A 335 -10.48 18.67 -0.75
N GLY A 336 -9.28 19.24 -0.91
CA GLY A 336 -8.82 19.72 -2.22
C GLY A 336 -9.57 20.96 -2.70
N THR A 337 -9.46 21.26 -4.00
CA THR A 337 -10.10 22.43 -4.62
C THR A 337 -11.45 22.11 -5.28
N GLY A 338 -11.71 20.83 -5.59
CA GLY A 338 -12.95 20.39 -6.24
C GLY A 338 -14.17 20.40 -5.31
N PRO A 339 -15.38 20.22 -5.88
CA PRO A 339 -16.63 20.24 -5.12
C PRO A 339 -16.74 19.06 -4.15
N VAL A 340 -17.51 19.24 -3.07
CA VAL A 340 -17.81 18.21 -2.08
C VAL A 340 -19.28 17.81 -2.17
N PHE A 341 -19.55 16.52 -2.38
CA PHE A 341 -20.89 15.94 -2.46
C PHE A 341 -21.17 15.03 -1.27
N VAL A 342 -22.17 15.33 -0.44
CA VAL A 342 -22.62 14.47 0.65
C VAL A 342 -23.88 13.72 0.20
N ASN A 343 -23.72 12.49 -0.29
CA ASN A 343 -24.81 11.73 -0.91
C ASN A 343 -25.55 10.79 0.05
N GLY A 344 -24.91 10.30 1.12
CA GLY A 344 -25.56 9.31 2.01
C GLY A 344 -24.82 9.05 3.34
N GLY A 345 -23.96 9.98 3.74
CA GLY A 345 -23.18 9.93 4.97
C GLY A 345 -23.15 11.27 5.68
N ALA A 346 -22.13 11.47 6.52
CA ALA A 346 -21.93 12.70 7.28
C ALA A 346 -20.64 13.40 6.89
N LEU A 347 -20.72 14.70 6.63
CA LEU A 347 -19.58 15.62 6.59
C LEU A 347 -19.55 16.42 7.90
N GLY A 348 -18.39 16.56 8.52
CA GLY A 348 -18.25 17.37 9.73
C GLY A 348 -16.81 17.78 10.00
N GLY A 349 -16.56 18.23 11.23
CA GLY A 349 -15.23 18.69 11.68
C GLY A 349 -15.18 20.19 11.97
N ILE A 350 -13.97 20.72 12.09
CA ILE A 350 -13.69 22.12 12.45
C ILE A 350 -12.72 22.82 11.48
N GLY A 351 -12.40 22.19 10.35
CA GLY A 351 -11.45 22.69 9.38
C GLY A 351 -12.06 23.63 8.34
N THR A 352 -11.39 23.71 7.19
CA THR A 352 -11.77 24.57 6.06
C THR A 352 -11.95 23.75 4.79
N ILE A 353 -13.01 24.06 4.04
CA ILE A 353 -13.34 23.46 2.75
C ILE A 353 -13.39 24.58 1.70
N ALA A 354 -12.53 24.48 0.68
CA ALA A 354 -12.48 25.47 -0.40
C ALA A 354 -13.56 25.27 -1.46
N GLY A 355 -13.80 24.01 -1.86
CA GLY A 355 -14.78 23.67 -2.89
C GLY A 355 -16.22 23.93 -2.48
N ALA A 356 -17.11 24.08 -3.46
CA ALA A 356 -18.54 24.17 -3.22
C ALA A 356 -19.05 22.88 -2.57
N VAL A 357 -19.94 22.99 -1.58
CA VAL A 357 -20.48 21.86 -0.83
C VAL A 357 -21.96 21.67 -1.15
N VAL A 358 -22.32 20.46 -1.59
CA VAL A 358 -23.71 20.05 -1.81
C VAL A 358 -24.04 18.93 -0.84
N VAL A 359 -25.07 19.14 -0.02
CA VAL A 359 -25.56 18.17 0.95
C VAL A 359 -26.88 17.61 0.45
N GLY A 360 -26.98 16.28 0.39
CA GLY A 360 -28.12 15.58 -0.19
C GLY A 360 -27.99 15.48 -1.71
N ASN A 361 -28.67 14.50 -2.30
CA ASN A 361 -28.74 14.31 -3.74
C ASN A 361 -30.19 14.26 -4.25
N GLY A 362 -31.16 14.58 -3.38
CA GLY A 362 -32.59 14.53 -3.68
C GLY A 362 -33.17 13.12 -3.73
N SER A 363 -32.41 12.08 -3.37
CA SER A 363 -32.84 10.68 -3.46
C SER A 363 -33.21 10.04 -2.12
N GLY A 364 -33.21 10.81 -1.02
CA GLY A 364 -33.66 10.34 0.30
C GLY A 364 -32.61 9.59 1.14
N SER A 365 -31.34 9.63 0.74
CA SER A 365 -30.27 8.81 1.33
C SER A 365 -29.73 9.32 2.69
N ARG A 366 -30.42 10.28 3.35
CA ARG A 366 -30.07 10.92 4.63
C ARG A 366 -28.64 11.47 4.69
N ALA A 367 -28.38 12.51 3.90
CA ALA A 367 -27.13 13.25 3.94
C ALA A 367 -27.06 14.20 5.15
N LEU A 368 -25.96 14.15 5.90
CA LEU A 368 -25.78 14.94 7.12
C LEU A 368 -24.62 15.93 6.98
N LEU A 369 -24.86 17.17 7.37
CA LEU A 369 -23.80 18.13 7.69
C LEU A 369 -23.75 18.34 9.21
N VAL A 370 -22.60 18.07 9.82
CA VAL A 370 -22.41 17.99 11.28
C VAL A 370 -21.13 18.75 11.71
N PRO A 371 -21.10 20.10 11.63
CA PRO A 371 -19.96 20.89 12.08
C PRO A 371 -19.69 20.69 13.57
N GLY A 372 -18.42 20.75 13.96
CA GLY A 372 -18.01 20.76 15.37
C GLY A 372 -18.16 19.45 16.13
N ALA A 373 -18.63 18.36 15.52
CA ALA A 373 -18.87 17.12 16.23
C ALA A 373 -17.56 16.46 16.72
N ASN A 374 -17.33 16.60 18.04
CA ASN A 374 -16.34 16.03 18.98
C ASN A 374 -15.86 17.08 20.01
N ALA A 375 -16.36 18.32 19.96
CA ALA A 375 -16.02 19.36 20.92
C ALA A 375 -17.09 19.47 22.03
N THR A 376 -16.66 19.78 23.25
CA THR A 376 -17.53 20.21 24.36
C THR A 376 -18.14 21.60 24.14
N GLN A 377 -17.79 22.25 23.02
CA GLN A 377 -18.28 23.54 22.57
C GLN A 377 -18.64 23.46 21.07
N PRO A 378 -19.53 24.33 20.55
CA PRO A 378 -19.79 24.43 19.12
C PRO A 378 -18.49 24.69 18.34
N GLY A 379 -18.16 23.81 17.40
CA GLY A 379 -17.01 23.98 16.51
C GLY A 379 -17.41 24.60 15.16
N LYS A 380 -16.50 25.37 14.55
CA LYS A 380 -16.70 26.02 13.25
C LYS A 380 -16.12 25.19 12.12
N LEU A 381 -16.96 24.71 11.20
CA LEU A 381 -16.52 24.21 9.89
C LEU A 381 -16.64 25.36 8.86
N SER A 382 -15.54 25.76 8.24
CA SER A 382 -15.51 26.92 7.35
C SER A 382 -15.71 26.51 5.89
N MET A 383 -16.75 27.03 5.24
CA MET A 383 -16.98 26.88 3.80
C MET A 383 -16.52 28.17 3.10
N GLN A 384 -15.63 28.07 2.11
CA GLN A 384 -15.14 29.25 1.37
C GLN A 384 -15.90 29.48 0.04
N SER A 385 -16.74 28.52 -0.36
CA SER A 385 -17.58 28.59 -1.56
C SER A 385 -19.05 28.29 -1.20
N GLY A 386 -19.89 28.11 -2.21
CA GLY A 386 -21.33 27.88 -2.04
C GLY A 386 -21.65 26.63 -1.23
N LEU A 387 -22.65 26.73 -0.34
CA LEU A 387 -23.23 25.62 0.40
C LEU A 387 -24.68 25.43 -0.04
N THR A 388 -25.00 24.27 -0.60
CA THR A 388 -26.34 23.90 -1.09
C THR A 388 -26.90 22.74 -0.30
N PHE A 389 -28.15 22.85 0.14
CA PHE A 389 -28.92 21.77 0.75
C PHE A 389 -30.02 21.32 -0.19
N ASN A 390 -30.02 20.04 -0.54
CA ASN A 390 -31.14 19.40 -1.21
C ASN A 390 -32.21 18.96 -0.20
N SER A 391 -33.37 18.53 -0.70
CA SER A 391 -34.55 18.19 0.11
C SER A 391 -34.32 17.07 1.13
N ASP A 392 -33.33 16.21 0.91
CA ASP A 392 -32.97 15.08 1.76
C ASP A 392 -31.78 15.36 2.70
N ALA A 393 -31.35 16.62 2.76
CA ALA A 393 -30.25 17.05 3.59
C ALA A 393 -30.69 17.37 5.03
N THR A 394 -29.84 17.06 6.00
CA THR A 394 -30.04 17.45 7.40
C THR A 394 -28.81 18.16 7.93
N TYR A 395 -29.03 19.33 8.52
CA TYR A 395 -28.00 20.07 9.25
C TYR A 395 -28.12 19.79 10.75
N LYS A 396 -27.06 19.26 11.37
CA LYS A 396 -27.00 19.00 12.80
C LYS A 396 -26.10 20.01 13.49
N ILE A 397 -26.71 20.81 14.35
CA ILE A 397 -26.04 21.83 15.18
C ILE A 397 -25.93 21.38 16.62
N GLN A 398 -24.76 21.62 17.21
CA GLN A 398 -24.55 21.52 18.64
C GLN A 398 -24.80 22.88 19.28
N ILE A 399 -25.61 22.92 20.34
CA ILE A 399 -25.94 24.13 21.09
C ILE A 399 -25.48 23.92 22.53
N THR A 400 -24.72 24.88 23.08
CA THR A 400 -24.44 24.91 24.51
C THR A 400 -25.58 25.64 25.22
N VAL A 401 -26.28 24.96 26.12
CA VAL A 401 -27.32 25.59 26.94
C VAL A 401 -26.66 26.14 28.21
N PRO A 402 -26.74 27.44 28.52
CA PRO A 402 -26.23 28.00 29.76
C PRO A 402 -26.90 27.30 30.96
N GLN A 403 -26.13 26.97 32.01
CA GLN A 403 -26.70 26.51 33.27
C GLN A 403 -27.54 27.65 33.87
N VAL A 404 -28.86 27.52 33.86
CA VAL A 404 -29.75 28.46 34.55
C VAL A 404 -29.70 28.17 36.05
N PRO A 405 -29.30 29.11 36.93
CA PRO A 405 -29.36 28.91 38.37
C PRO A 405 -30.79 28.57 38.79
N ARG A 406 -30.99 27.41 39.44
CA ARG A 406 -32.29 27.08 40.04
C ARG A 406 -32.43 27.81 41.36
N THR A 407 -33.28 28.84 41.42
CA THR A 407 -33.72 29.43 42.69
C THR A 407 -34.60 28.40 43.41
N ARG A 408 -34.06 27.75 44.45
CA ARG A 408 -34.86 26.93 45.37
C ARG A 408 -35.41 27.85 46.46
N PHE A 409 -36.73 28.02 46.51
CA PHE A 409 -37.38 28.58 47.70
C PHE A 409 -37.50 27.45 48.73
N SER A 410 -36.81 27.56 49.87
CA SER A 410 -37.12 26.76 51.06
C SER A 410 -38.08 27.53 51.94
N ARG A 411 -39.24 26.94 52.24
CA ARG A 411 -40.15 27.44 53.27
C ARG A 411 -39.63 26.93 54.61
N THR A 412 -39.16 27.83 55.46
CA THR A 412 -38.96 27.56 56.89
C THR A 412 -40.34 27.49 57.55
N GLY A 413 -40.69 26.33 58.08
CA GLY A 413 -41.80 26.14 59.01
C GLY A 413 -41.26 25.80 60.38
#